data_AF-A0A0L8V5J2-F1
#
_entry.id   AF-A0A0L8V5J2-F1
#
_cell.length_a   1.000
_cell.length_b   1.000
_cell.length_c   1.000
_cell.angle_alpha   90.00
_cell.angle_beta   90.00
_cell.angle_gamma   90.00
#
_symmetry.space_group_name_H-M   'P 1'
#
loop_
_entity.id
_entity.type
_entity.pdbx_description
1 polymer ?
#
loop_
_entity_poly.entity_id
_entity_poly.type
_entity_poly.pdbx_seq_one_letter_code
_entity_poly.pdbx_strand_id
1 'polypeptide(L)'
;MNKAKNLKPFLFLISAWLIVFVSFYFETIVGSSLFSRSGSLMVLFAVIANHSLLKGRDEYHHNQLQAYSRGTRVNLEEIHPSKKHQYLETFAHINIVLGTVIWGYGDLLFQ
;
A
#
# COMPACT_ATOMS: atom_id res chain seq x y z
N MET A 1 -11.77 -13.17 10.18
CA MET A 1 -11.13 -12.61 8.97
C MET A 1 -9.68 -13.07 8.92
N ASN A 2 -9.28 -13.83 7.90
CA ASN A 2 -8.03 -14.61 7.89
C ASN A 2 -6.78 -13.72 7.89
N LYS A 3 -5.94 -13.86 8.93
CA LYS A 3 -4.66 -13.15 9.13
C LYS A 3 -3.76 -13.18 7.89
N ALA A 4 -3.82 -14.29 7.13
CA ALA A 4 -3.07 -14.52 5.91
C ALA A 4 -3.41 -13.56 4.74
N LYS A 5 -4.63 -13.02 4.68
CA LYS A 5 -5.06 -12.16 3.56
C LYS A 5 -4.47 -10.74 3.67
N ASN A 6 -4.28 -10.25 4.90
CA ASN A 6 -3.65 -8.95 5.17
C ASN A 6 -2.11 -9.01 5.18
N LEU A 7 -1.50 -10.20 5.25
CA LEU A 7 -0.04 -10.33 5.20
C LEU A 7 0.51 -9.87 3.85
N LYS A 8 -0.20 -10.16 2.76
CA LYS A 8 0.24 -9.86 1.38
C LYS A 8 0.46 -8.35 1.14
N PRO A 9 -0.53 -7.46 1.35
CA PRO A 9 -0.34 -6.02 1.14
C PRO A 9 0.70 -5.42 2.10
N PHE A 10 0.75 -5.90 3.35
CA PHE A 10 1.74 -5.44 4.32
C PHE A 10 3.18 -5.79 3.91
N LEU A 11 3.40 -7.00 3.38
CA LEU A 11 4.70 -7.43 2.84
C LEU A 11 5.16 -6.53 1.69
N PHE A 12 4.26 -6.17 0.77
CA PHE A 12 4.58 -5.27 -0.33
C PHE A 12 5.00 -3.87 0.15
N LEU A 13 4.32 -3.35 1.18
CA LEU A 13 4.68 -2.05 1.76
C LEU A 13 6.03 -2.10 2.48
N ILE A 14 6.34 -3.18 3.20
CA ILE A 14 7.67 -3.36 3.81
C ILE A 14 8.75 -3.47 2.73
N SER A 15 8.53 -4.26 1.67
CA SER A 15 9.52 -4.40 0.59
C SER A 15 9.77 -3.07 -0.13
N ALA A 16 8.74 -2.22 -0.25
CA ALA A 16 8.89 -0.88 -0.80
C ALA A 16 9.90 -0.05 0.00
N TRP A 17 9.74 0.00 1.34
CA TRP A 17 10.68 0.70 2.21
C TRP A 17 12.08 0.09 2.18
N LEU A 18 12.20 -1.24 2.17
CA LEU A 18 13.48 -1.92 2.09
C LEU A 18 14.26 -1.47 0.84
N ILE A 19 13.60 -1.42 -0.32
CA ILE A 19 14.23 -0.98 -1.58
C ILE A 19 14.67 0.47 -1.49
N VAL A 20 13.83 1.37 -0.97
CA VAL A 20 14.19 2.79 -0.79
C VAL A 20 15.41 2.94 0.11
N PHE A 21 15.47 2.24 1.24
CA PHE A 21 16.61 2.31 2.16
C PHE A 21 17.90 1.76 1.55
N VAL A 22 17.81 0.62 0.84
CA VAL A 22 18.96 0.05 0.13
C VAL A 22 19.44 1.02 -0.94
N SER A 23 18.54 1.55 -1.78
CA SER A 23 18.90 2.52 -2.82
C SER A 23 19.50 3.79 -2.25
N PHE A 24 18.98 4.31 -1.13
CA PHE A 24 19.55 5.46 -0.42
C PHE A 24 21.00 5.19 0.03
N TYR A 25 21.24 4.03 0.64
CA TYR A 25 22.60 3.65 1.08
C TYR A 25 23.57 3.52 -0.11
N PHE A 26 23.15 2.87 -1.19
CA PHE A 26 23.99 2.75 -2.38
C PHE A 26 24.28 4.09 -3.04
N GLU A 27 23.32 5.02 -3.04
CA GLU A 27 23.53 6.37 -3.58
C GLU A 27 24.67 7.10 -2.87
N THR A 28 24.75 6.99 -1.54
CA THR A 28 25.83 7.63 -0.76
C THR A 28 27.23 7.11 -1.06
N ILE A 29 27.35 5.92 -1.66
CA ILE A 29 28.64 5.27 -1.95
C ILE A 29 29.00 5.41 -3.43
N VAL A 30 28.04 5.19 -4.32
CA VAL A 30 28.27 5.05 -5.77
C VAL A 30 27.95 6.34 -6.54
N GLY A 31 27.14 7.25 -5.96
CA GLY A 31 26.79 8.54 -6.59
C GLY A 31 25.94 8.38 -7.85
N SER A 32 25.05 7.39 -7.89
CA SER A 32 24.14 7.14 -9.02
C SER A 32 22.85 7.98 -8.91
N SER A 33 21.81 7.66 -9.71
CA SER A 33 20.43 8.16 -9.54
C SER A 33 19.49 7.05 -9.06
N LEU A 34 20.02 6.09 -8.28
CA LEU A 34 19.29 4.90 -7.85
C LEU A 34 18.25 5.23 -6.79
N PHE A 35 18.50 6.24 -5.94
CA PHE A 35 17.54 6.66 -4.93
C PHE A 35 16.28 7.24 -5.58
N SER A 36 16.44 8.16 -6.53
CA SER A 36 15.33 8.74 -7.30
C SER A 36 14.49 7.67 -7.99
N ARG A 37 15.14 6.70 -8.66
CA ARG A 37 14.43 5.58 -9.33
C ARG A 37 13.68 4.67 -8.36
N SER A 38 14.20 4.48 -7.15
CA SER A 38 13.56 3.65 -6.12
C SER A 38 12.16 4.16 -5.72
N GLY A 39 11.93 5.48 -5.84
CA GLY A 39 10.61 6.07 -5.61
C GLY A 39 9.52 5.50 -6.54
N SER A 40 9.85 5.23 -7.81
CA SER A 40 8.91 4.61 -8.75
C SER A 40 8.51 3.19 -8.35
N LEU A 41 9.45 2.41 -7.79
CA LEU A 41 9.19 1.08 -7.25
C LEU A 41 8.33 1.14 -5.97
N MET A 42 8.59 2.13 -5.11
CA MET A 42 7.75 2.37 -3.92
C MET A 42 6.30 2.66 -4.29
N VAL A 43 6.08 3.51 -5.30
CA VAL A 43 4.74 3.78 -5.84
C VAL A 43 4.10 2.51 -6.37
N LEU A 44 4.81 1.73 -7.18
CA LEU A 44 4.29 0.49 -7.77
C LEU A 44 3.83 -0.49 -6.68
N PHE A 45 4.66 -0.75 -5.67
CA PHE A 45 4.30 -1.65 -4.57
C PHE A 45 3.15 -1.12 -3.73
N ALA A 46 3.10 0.19 -3.48
CA ALA A 46 2.00 0.80 -2.75
C ALA A 46 0.67 0.71 -3.52
N VAL A 47 0.68 0.87 -4.84
CA VAL A 47 -0.50 0.67 -5.71
C VAL A 47 -0.93 -0.79 -5.72
N ILE A 48 -0.01 -1.75 -5.82
CA ILE A 48 -0.31 -3.19 -5.75
C ILE A 48 -0.96 -3.53 -4.39
N ALA A 49 -0.39 -3.01 -3.30
CA ALA A 49 -0.95 -3.18 -1.96
C ALA A 49 -2.36 -2.58 -1.86
N ASN A 50 -2.56 -1.36 -2.38
CA ASN A 50 -3.86 -0.69 -2.40
C ASN A 50 -4.90 -1.49 -3.20
N HIS A 51 -4.53 -1.97 -4.39
CA HIS A 51 -5.40 -2.81 -5.22
C HIS A 51 -5.78 -4.12 -4.50
N SER A 52 -4.84 -4.75 -3.79
CA SER A 52 -5.14 -5.94 -2.98
C SER A 52 -6.09 -5.63 -1.81
N LEU A 53 -6.01 -4.44 -1.22
CA LEU A 53 -6.91 -4.01 -0.16
C LEU A 53 -8.31 -3.72 -0.72
N LEU A 54 -8.39 -2.97 -1.82
CA LEU A 54 -9.62 -2.69 -2.56
C LEU A 54 -10.38 -3.98 -2.90
N LYS A 55 -9.70 -4.97 -3.48
CA LYS A 55 -10.31 -6.27 -3.77
C LYS A 55 -10.86 -6.96 -2.51
N GLY A 56 -10.16 -6.84 -1.38
CA GLY A 56 -10.63 -7.36 -0.10
C GLY A 56 -11.88 -6.64 0.42
N ARG A 57 -12.01 -5.34 0.17
CA ARG A 57 -13.19 -4.53 0.50
C ARG A 57 -14.38 -4.89 -0.39
N ASP A 58 -14.17 -5.07 -1.68
CA ASP A 58 -15.24 -5.44 -2.63
C ASP A 58 -15.83 -6.81 -2.30
N GLU A 59 -14.98 -7.80 -1.99
CA GLU A 59 -15.44 -9.12 -1.55
C GLU A 59 -16.23 -9.05 -0.23
N TYR A 60 -15.83 -8.16 0.69
CA TYR A 60 -16.56 -7.93 1.94
C TYR A 60 -17.96 -7.35 1.69
N HIS A 61 -18.07 -6.32 0.85
CA HIS A 61 -19.37 -5.74 0.49
C HIS A 61 -20.25 -6.73 -0.28
N HIS A 62 -19.67 -7.50 -1.19
CA HIS A 62 -20.40 -8.54 -1.90
C HIS A 62 -21.02 -9.57 -0.92
N ASN A 63 -20.25 -10.01 0.07
CA ASN A 63 -20.73 -10.93 1.11
C ASN A 63 -21.81 -10.29 2.00
N GLN A 64 -21.67 -9.01 2.35
CA GLN A 64 -22.70 -8.29 3.10
C GLN A 64 -24.01 -8.16 2.31
N LEU A 65 -23.93 -7.81 1.02
CA LEU A 65 -25.11 -7.73 0.14
C LEU A 65 -25.80 -9.10 0.00
N GLN A 66 -25.02 -10.17 -0.09
CA GLN A 66 -25.57 -11.54 -0.11
C GLN A 66 -26.21 -11.95 1.23
N ALA A 67 -25.66 -11.50 2.37
CA ALA A 67 -26.28 -11.75 3.67
C ALA A 67 -27.60 -10.97 3.84
N TYR A 68 -27.63 -9.72 3.35
CA TYR A 68 -28.83 -8.87 3.34
C TYR A 68 -29.95 -9.49 2.49
N SER A 69 -29.64 -9.96 1.28
CA SER A 69 -30.64 -10.59 0.41
C SER A 69 -31.22 -11.89 0.97
N ARG A 70 -30.52 -12.55 1.90
CA ARG A 70 -30.99 -13.72 2.66
C ARG A 70 -31.80 -13.35 3.90
N GLY A 71 -32.13 -12.08 4.11
CA GLY A 71 -32.93 -11.60 5.25
C GLY A 71 -32.13 -11.35 6.53
N THR A 72 -30.79 -11.35 6.46
CA THR A 72 -29.94 -11.05 7.62
C THR A 72 -29.85 -9.53 7.80
N ARG A 73 -29.98 -9.04 9.04
CA ARG A 73 -29.68 -7.63 9.34
C ARG A 73 -28.18 -7.41 9.25
N VAL A 74 -27.75 -6.58 8.29
CA VAL A 74 -26.35 -6.21 8.08
C VAL A 74 -26.25 -4.69 8.16
N ASN A 75 -25.15 -4.20 8.73
CA ASN A 75 -24.91 -2.77 8.84
C ASN A 75 -24.21 -2.26 7.57
N LEU A 76 -24.98 -1.70 6.65
CA LEU A 76 -24.49 -1.19 5.38
C LEU A 76 -23.71 0.13 5.50
N GLU A 77 -23.79 0.83 6.64
CA GLU A 77 -23.01 2.06 6.88
C GLU A 77 -21.52 1.77 7.13
N GLU A 78 -21.15 0.53 7.47
CA GLU A 78 -19.75 0.19 7.72
C GLU A 78 -19.01 -0.13 6.40
N ILE A 79 -18.27 0.89 5.92
CA ILE A 79 -17.55 0.85 4.62
C ILE A 79 -16.28 -0.03 4.69
N HIS A 80 -15.67 -0.21 5.86
CA HIS A 80 -14.42 -0.95 5.99
C HIS A 80 -14.61 -2.28 6.71
N PRO A 81 -14.01 -3.39 6.21
CA PRO A 81 -14.11 -4.70 6.87
C PRO A 81 -13.44 -4.73 8.26
N SER A 82 -12.51 -3.81 8.54
CA SER A 82 -11.93 -3.61 9.87
C SER A 82 -11.13 -2.30 9.95
N LYS A 83 -10.94 -1.77 11.17
CA LYS A 83 -10.03 -0.63 11.43
C LYS A 83 -8.60 -0.87 10.91
N LYS A 84 -8.10 -2.10 10.99
CA LYS A 84 -6.75 -2.45 10.47
C LYS A 84 -6.64 -2.31 8.96
N HIS A 85 -7.71 -2.65 8.26
CA HIS A 85 -7.78 -2.51 6.80
C HIS A 85 -7.76 -1.03 6.41
N GLN A 86 -8.52 -0.19 7.12
CA GLN A 86 -8.50 1.26 6.93
C GLN A 86 -7.10 1.85 7.17
N TYR A 87 -6.40 1.47 8.25
CA TYR A 87 -5.02 1.92 8.49
C TYR A 87 -4.06 1.50 7.37
N LEU A 88 -4.18 0.27 6.86
CA LEU A 88 -3.33 -0.20 5.75
C LEU A 88 -3.61 0.55 4.45
N GLU A 89 -4.87 0.89 4.17
CA GLU A 89 -5.27 1.69 3.00
C GLU A 89 -4.70 3.11 3.11
N THR A 90 -4.84 3.77 4.27
CA THR A 90 -4.21 5.07 4.53
C THR A 90 -2.69 5.00 4.38
N PHE A 91 -2.06 3.96 4.93
CA PHE A 91 -0.61 3.78 4.83
C PHE A 91 -0.17 3.59 3.38
N ALA A 92 -0.89 2.80 2.57
CA ALA A 92 -0.61 2.65 1.15
C ALA A 92 -0.69 4.00 0.41
N HIS A 93 -1.71 4.82 0.66
CA HIS A 93 -1.82 6.16 0.07
C HIS A 93 -0.66 7.08 0.45
N ILE A 94 -0.24 7.08 1.72
CA ILE A 94 0.95 7.84 2.17
C ILE A 94 2.19 7.37 1.42
N ASN A 95 2.37 6.05 1.24
CA ASN A 95 3.50 5.49 0.51
C ASN A 95 3.51 5.88 -0.97
N ILE A 96 2.33 5.99 -1.61
CA ILE A 96 2.22 6.50 -2.98
C ILE A 96 2.74 7.93 -3.04
N VAL A 97 2.28 8.81 -2.14
CA VAL A 97 2.71 10.21 -2.12
C VAL A 97 4.22 10.31 -1.86
N LEU A 98 4.74 9.61 -0.84
CA LEU A 98 6.16 9.60 -0.54
C LEU A 98 7.00 9.07 -1.71
N GLY A 99 6.58 7.97 -2.33
CA GLY A 99 7.25 7.40 -3.49
C GLY A 99 7.28 8.37 -4.68
N THR A 100 6.20 9.12 -4.91
CA THR A 100 6.18 10.16 -5.96
C THR A 100 7.12 11.32 -5.65
N VAL A 101 7.25 11.72 -4.39
CA VAL A 101 8.19 12.77 -3.98
C VAL A 101 9.63 12.29 -4.18
N ILE A 102 9.96 11.09 -3.71
CA ILE A 102 11.29 10.48 -3.90
C ILE A 102 11.60 10.36 -5.39
N TRP A 103 10.63 9.97 -6.21
CA TRP A 103 10.83 9.80 -7.64
C TRP A 103 11.03 11.12 -8.39
N GLY A 104 10.29 12.17 -8.02
CA GLY A 104 10.39 13.46 -8.70
C GLY A 104 11.57 14.32 -8.22
N TYR A 105 11.97 14.16 -6.96
CA TYR A 105 12.90 15.08 -6.29
C TYR A 105 14.07 14.40 -5.58
N GLY A 106 14.20 13.07 -5.69
CA GLY A 106 15.22 12.31 -4.96
C GLY A 106 16.66 12.71 -5.32
N ASP A 107 16.90 13.07 -6.59
CA ASP A 107 18.22 13.48 -7.05
C ASP A 107 18.68 14.82 -6.40
N LEU A 108 17.74 15.69 -5.99
CA LEU A 108 18.07 16.98 -5.35
C LEU A 108 18.72 16.81 -3.97
N LEU A 109 18.53 15.68 -3.31
CA LEU A 109 19.11 15.42 -1.98
C LEU A 109 20.61 15.09 -2.05
N PHE A 110 21.11 14.76 -3.24
CA PHE A 110 22.48 14.29 -3.47
C PHE A 110 23.22 15.14 -4.51
N GLN A 111 22.68 16.31 -4.82
CA GLN A 111 23.25 17.26 -5.77
C GLN A 111 24.31 18.16 -5.14
#